data_AF-A0A6L9KEB6-F1
#
_entry.id   AF-A0A6L9KEB6-F1
#
_cell.length_a   1.000
_cell.length_b   1.000
_cell.length_c   1.000
_cell.angle_alpha   90.00
_cell.angle_beta   90.00
_cell.angle_gamma   90.00
#
_symmetry.space_group_name_H-M   'P 1'
#
loop_
_entity.id
_entity.type
_entity.pdbx_description
1 polymer ?
#
loop_
_entity_poly.entity_id
_entity_poly.type
_entity_poly.pdbx_seq_one_letter_code
_entity_poly.pdbx_strand_id
1 'polypeptide(L)'
;MAKWKCNNPACLNEWSEKDPTCCPQCGSTDFEQIGSVCCATGWTKIAKIAGGVVAVIIFLLLLKNCGDTKDVTATITFKASAGSIKVELNVDNDNKNDFVIEILRSGTPYESAKGLKSKTFVGLMPGSYYVNVQYIGKKTGSDRPNITYDKTKGPYIIDTPPPSPPPPPSIVSVTPVPNKKTLKYTLTIKIHPDSISKLCEFSIDGKDFFPSNIFNNVSAGTYNNIIEVRLIDDNSIHDIYQLLILPPIVNTPPPSQTVIQALLNKISNSDDNAFNQLSDLLSTGNIKVSGAGGSINTLYDLMVDCNSENNYTIQNMTVVNNEIISINVRKTY
;
A
#
# COMPACT_ATOMS: atom_id res chain seq x y z
N MET A 1 31.33 46.69 42.09
CA MET A 1 30.01 46.58 41.44
C MET A 1 30.26 45.96 40.07
N ALA A 2 29.42 45.01 39.65
CA ALA A 2 29.53 44.44 38.31
C ALA A 2 29.23 45.53 37.26
N LYS A 3 30.00 45.56 36.17
CA LYS A 3 29.67 46.36 35.00
C LYS A 3 28.97 45.47 33.98
N TRP A 4 28.05 46.05 33.22
CA TRP A 4 27.25 45.35 32.23
C TRP A 4 27.27 46.12 30.90
N LYS A 5 27.31 45.41 29.77
CA LYS A 5 27.19 45.96 28.41
C LYS A 5 25.91 45.46 27.78
N CYS A 6 25.12 46.32 27.15
CA CYS A 6 23.99 45.85 26.36
C CYS A 6 24.46 45.41 24.96
N ASN A 7 23.97 44.25 24.51
CA ASN A 7 24.32 43.65 23.23
C ASN A 7 23.43 44.16 22.08
N ASN A 8 22.42 44.97 22.37
CA ASN A 8 21.61 45.59 21.34
C ASN A 8 22.46 46.63 20.59
N PRO A 9 22.68 46.51 19.27
CA PRO A 9 23.55 47.41 18.51
C PRO A 9 23.05 48.86 18.49
N ALA A 10 21.75 49.10 18.74
CA ALA A 10 21.20 50.44 18.88
C ALA A 10 21.49 51.08 20.25
N CYS A 11 21.93 50.29 21.24
CA CYS A 11 22.11 50.69 22.62
C CYS A 11 23.35 50.00 23.21
N LEU A 12 24.54 50.49 22.87
CA LEU A 12 25.83 49.98 23.35
C LEU A 12 26.21 50.52 24.73
N ASN A 13 25.22 50.76 25.60
CA ASN A 13 25.46 51.45 26.86
C ASN A 13 26.09 50.53 27.91
N GLU A 14 26.94 51.09 28.75
CA GLU A 14 27.52 50.43 29.93
C GLU A 14 26.87 50.97 31.21
N TRP A 15 26.53 50.09 32.15
CA TRP A 15 26.01 50.51 33.45
C TRP A 15 26.51 49.61 34.58
N SER A 16 26.36 50.08 35.82
CA SER A 16 26.78 49.34 37.02
C SER A 16 25.60 49.19 37.96
N GLU A 17 25.04 47.99 38.00
CA GLU A 17 24.01 47.60 38.95
C GLU A 17 24.33 46.23 39.53
N LYS A 18 23.83 45.98 40.74
CA LYS A 18 24.07 44.73 41.47
C LYS A 18 23.44 43.55 40.73
N ASP A 19 22.24 43.72 40.17
CA ASP A 19 21.48 42.71 39.45
C ASP A 19 20.52 43.37 38.42
N PRO A 20 20.98 43.71 37.21
CA PRO A 20 20.09 44.31 36.22
C PRO A 20 19.17 43.25 35.63
N THR A 21 17.88 43.56 35.52
CA THR A 21 16.88 42.71 34.84
C THR A 21 16.72 43.09 33.37
N CYS A 22 17.08 44.31 32.99
CA CYS A 22 17.10 44.82 31.63
C CYS A 22 18.05 46.01 31.49
N CYS A 23 18.43 46.36 30.27
CA CYS A 23 19.22 47.56 29.99
C CYS A 23 18.37 48.82 30.27
N PRO A 24 18.84 49.75 31.11
CA PRO A 24 18.05 50.92 31.52
C PRO A 24 17.76 51.91 30.39
N GLN A 25 18.47 51.82 29.26
CA GLN A 25 18.29 52.72 28.12
C GLN A 25 17.31 52.18 27.07
N CYS A 26 17.28 50.86 26.84
CA CYS A 26 16.48 50.29 25.75
C CYS A 26 15.53 49.17 26.19
N GLY A 27 15.55 48.77 27.46
CA GLY A 27 14.76 47.65 27.97
C GLY A 27 15.20 46.28 27.47
N SER A 28 16.29 46.17 26.70
CA SER A 28 16.80 44.89 26.22
C SER A 28 17.22 43.99 27.38
N THR A 29 16.85 42.72 27.32
CA THR A 29 17.31 41.67 28.25
C THR A 29 18.59 40.99 27.78
N ASP A 30 19.15 41.41 26.64
CA ASP A 30 20.39 40.87 26.08
C ASP A 30 21.57 41.80 26.45
N PHE A 31 22.34 41.36 27.44
CA PHE A 31 23.49 42.08 27.98
C PHE A 31 24.52 41.10 28.57
N GLU A 32 25.79 41.50 28.59
CA GLU A 32 26.91 40.73 29.13
C GLU A 32 27.56 41.44 30.32
N GLN A 33 28.05 40.67 31.29
CA GLN A 33 28.81 41.22 32.41
C GLN A 33 30.25 41.48 31.96
N ILE A 34 30.70 42.73 32.04
CA ILE A 34 32.07 43.11 31.70
C ILE A 34 32.87 43.29 32.99
N GLY A 35 34.02 42.62 33.09
CA GLY A 35 34.98 42.87 34.17
C GLY A 35 34.70 42.19 35.51
N SER A 36 34.03 41.03 35.52
CA SER A 36 34.10 40.14 36.69
C SER A 36 35.53 39.60 36.83
N VAL A 37 36.35 40.27 37.62
CA VAL A 37 37.56 39.64 38.18
C VAL A 37 37.05 38.64 39.21
N CYS A 38 36.91 37.37 38.83
CA CYS A 38 36.57 36.29 39.75
C CYS A 38 37.55 36.30 40.93
N CYS A 39 37.04 36.75 42.08
CA CYS A 39 37.53 36.61 43.45
C CYS A 39 38.94 36.04 43.65
N ALA A 40 39.92 36.92 43.94
CA ALA A 40 41.14 36.54 44.66
C ALA A 40 41.60 37.64 45.65
N THR A 41 40.68 38.27 46.39
CA THR A 41 41.03 39.36 47.33
C THR A 41 40.50 39.18 48.76
N GLY A 42 40.40 37.93 49.23
CA GLY A 42 40.02 37.62 50.62
C GLY A 42 41.11 37.05 51.54
N TRP A 43 42.19 36.48 51.00
CA TRP A 43 43.07 35.59 51.80
C TRP A 43 44.48 36.11 52.12
N THR A 44 44.85 37.33 51.70
CA THR A 44 46.20 37.86 51.92
C THR A 44 46.49 38.35 53.35
N LYS A 45 45.52 38.29 54.28
CA LYS A 45 45.76 38.66 55.69
C LYS A 45 46.14 37.50 56.62
N ILE A 46 46.04 36.24 56.19
CA ILE A 46 46.40 35.07 57.04
C ILE A 46 47.78 34.49 56.67
N ALA A 47 48.34 34.82 55.51
CA ALA A 47 49.62 34.28 55.04
C ALA A 47 50.89 34.97 55.60
N LYS A 48 50.81 35.68 56.75
CA LYS A 48 51.99 36.29 57.41
C LYS A 48 52.50 35.55 58.65
N ILE A 49 51.86 34.46 59.10
CA ILE A 49 52.20 33.83 60.41
C ILE A 49 52.63 32.34 60.32
N ALA A 50 52.51 31.65 59.18
CA ALA A 50 52.94 30.24 59.09
C ALA A 50 53.93 30.01 57.93
N GLY A 51 55.04 29.33 58.24
CA GLY A 51 56.23 29.14 57.41
C GLY A 51 55.97 28.77 55.95
N GLY A 52 56.63 29.52 55.06
CA GLY A 52 56.32 29.70 53.64
C GLY A 52 56.65 28.56 52.67
N VAL A 53 56.63 27.30 53.09
CA VAL A 53 56.80 26.17 52.15
C VAL A 53 55.59 25.24 52.15
N VAL A 54 55.01 24.93 53.30
CA VAL A 54 53.84 24.04 53.40
C VAL A 54 52.56 24.71 52.90
N ALA A 55 52.40 26.02 53.18
CA ALA A 55 51.24 26.78 52.69
C ALA A 55 51.23 26.94 51.17
N VAL A 56 52.40 27.04 50.52
CA VAL A 56 52.51 27.15 49.06
C VAL A 56 52.17 25.83 48.38
N ILE A 57 52.57 24.69 48.97
CA ILE A 57 52.22 23.37 48.44
C ILE A 57 50.73 23.07 48.63
N ILE A 58 50.14 23.42 49.77
CA ILE A 58 48.68 23.28 49.98
C ILE A 58 47.91 24.23 49.05
N PHE A 59 48.39 25.45 48.83
CA PHE A 59 47.79 26.39 47.89
C PHE A 59 47.92 25.93 46.43
N LEU A 60 49.05 25.34 46.03
CA LEU A 60 49.23 24.72 44.71
C LEU A 60 48.39 23.45 44.54
N LEU A 61 48.18 22.66 45.60
CA LEU A 61 47.28 21.50 45.58
C LEU A 61 45.81 21.90 45.55
N LEU A 62 45.43 23.02 46.17
CA LEU A 62 44.07 23.58 46.10
C LEU A 62 43.79 24.29 44.77
N LEU A 63 44.79 24.95 44.17
CA LEU A 63 44.68 25.51 42.81
C LEU A 63 44.58 24.41 41.74
N LYS A 64 45.23 23.25 41.96
CA LYS A 64 45.09 22.08 41.07
C LYS A 64 43.70 21.44 41.08
N ASN A 65 42.84 21.82 42.04
CA ASN A 65 41.48 21.30 42.19
C ASN A 65 40.41 22.30 41.72
N CYS A 66 40.79 23.45 41.18
CA CYS A 66 39.89 24.24 40.33
C CYS A 66 39.82 23.50 38.99
N GLY A 67 38.96 22.48 38.94
CA GLY A 67 38.81 21.61 37.78
C GLY A 67 38.61 22.43 36.52
N ASP A 68 39.40 22.13 35.50
CA ASP A 68 39.20 22.63 34.14
C ASP A 68 37.70 22.58 33.85
N THR A 69 37.08 23.75 33.67
CA THR A 69 35.72 23.86 33.16
C THR A 69 35.78 23.37 31.72
N LYS A 70 35.77 22.05 31.55
CA LYS A 70 35.68 21.43 30.24
C LYS A 70 34.35 21.89 29.67
N ASP A 71 34.42 22.72 28.64
CA ASP A 71 33.25 23.13 27.88
C ASP A 71 32.47 21.88 27.49
N VAL A 72 31.28 21.73 28.05
CA VAL A 72 30.42 20.60 27.74
C VAL A 72 29.92 20.83 26.32
N THR A 73 30.54 20.14 25.37
CA THR A 73 30.17 20.20 23.96
C THR A 73 29.08 19.17 23.70
N ALA A 74 27.98 19.60 23.09
CA ALA A 74 26.94 18.69 22.60
C ALA A 74 27.03 18.62 21.08
N THR A 75 27.33 17.44 20.52
CA THR A 75 27.31 17.24 19.07
C THR A 75 25.99 16.63 18.65
N ILE A 76 25.36 17.20 17.62
CA ILE A 76 24.07 16.74 17.10
C ILE A 76 24.29 16.10 15.73
N THR A 77 23.96 14.81 15.61
CA THR A 77 23.98 14.10 14.33
C THR A 77 22.57 13.89 13.82
N PHE A 78 22.39 14.17 12.53
CA PHE A 78 21.11 14.03 11.84
C PHE A 78 21.22 12.99 10.75
N LYS A 79 20.25 12.08 10.71
CA LYS A 79 20.07 11.15 9.59
C LYS A 79 18.62 11.22 9.13
N ALA A 80 18.41 11.79 7.94
CA ALA A 80 17.11 11.81 7.29
C ALA A 80 16.96 10.57 6.40
N SER A 81 15.77 9.99 6.39
CA SER A 81 15.33 8.98 5.43
C SER A 81 13.89 9.27 5.01
N ALA A 82 13.37 8.56 4.00
CA ALA A 82 11.99 8.72 3.56
C ALA A 82 11.01 8.58 4.74
N GLY A 83 10.40 9.69 5.14
CA GLY A 83 9.42 9.77 6.24
C GLY A 83 9.99 9.75 7.67
N SER A 84 11.31 9.82 7.88
CA SER A 84 11.86 9.87 9.24
C SER A 84 13.12 10.74 9.39
N ILE A 85 13.28 11.33 10.58
CA ILE A 85 14.50 12.04 10.98
C ILE A 85 14.98 11.43 12.30
N LYS A 86 16.21 10.92 12.31
CA LYS A 86 16.89 10.51 13.54
C LYS A 86 17.80 11.63 14.02
N VAL A 87 17.59 12.07 15.25
CA VAL A 87 18.43 13.02 15.97
C VAL A 87 19.18 12.28 17.06
N GLU A 88 20.51 12.37 17.04
CA GLU A 88 21.39 11.82 18.08
C GLU A 88 22.16 12.95 18.75
N LEU A 89 21.96 13.12 20.06
CA LEU A 89 22.71 14.02 20.94
C LEU A 89 23.86 13.24 21.57
N ASN A 90 25.09 13.62 21.24
CA ASN A 90 26.27 13.16 21.96
C ASN A 90 26.67 14.24 22.98
N VAL A 91 26.50 13.95 24.28
CA VAL A 91 26.80 14.86 25.39
C VAL A 91 27.79 14.17 26.32
N ASP A 92 28.95 14.80 26.53
CA ASP A 92 30.09 14.20 27.24
C ASP A 92 29.95 14.11 28.78
N ASN A 93 28.77 14.39 29.34
CA ASN A 93 28.58 14.48 30.80
C ASN A 93 27.25 13.88 31.29
N ASP A 94 27.04 13.83 32.60
CA ASP A 94 25.87 13.20 33.26
C ASP A 94 24.54 13.96 33.13
N ASN A 95 24.53 15.12 32.46
CA ASN A 95 23.32 15.93 32.21
C ASN A 95 22.41 15.34 31.10
N LYS A 96 22.38 14.01 30.94
CA LYS A 96 21.82 13.30 29.76
C LYS A 96 20.31 13.47 29.59
N ASN A 97 19.60 13.89 30.65
CA ASN A 97 18.14 14.02 30.66
C ASN A 97 17.67 15.49 30.63
N ASP A 98 18.60 16.44 30.53
CA ASP A 98 18.32 17.86 30.65
C ASP A 98 18.12 18.54 29.29
N PHE A 99 17.71 17.80 28.26
CA PHE A 99 17.51 18.34 26.91
C PHE A 99 16.10 18.07 26.39
N VAL A 100 15.58 19.02 25.62
CA VAL A 100 14.39 18.87 24.79
C VAL A 100 14.82 18.96 23.34
N ILE A 101 14.44 17.97 22.54
CA ILE A 101 14.60 17.96 21.09
C ILE A 101 13.23 18.26 20.49
N GLU A 102 13.13 19.28 19.67
CA GLU A 102 11.90 19.70 18.99
C GLU A 102 12.16 19.74 17.48
N ILE A 103 11.27 19.11 16.70
CA ILE A 103 11.25 19.27 15.26
C ILE A 103 10.25 20.36 14.91
N LEU A 104 10.64 21.29 14.04
CA LEU A 104 9.77 22.31 13.50
C LEU A 104 9.54 22.09 12.02
N ARG A 105 8.29 22.15 11.57
CA ARG A 105 7.92 22.19 10.15
C ARG A 105 7.55 23.63 9.81
N SER A 106 8.27 24.24 8.87
CA SER A 106 8.04 25.64 8.47
C SER A 106 8.01 26.63 9.66
N GLY A 107 8.82 26.38 10.69
CA GLY A 107 8.91 27.21 11.90
C GLY A 107 7.83 26.94 12.96
N THR A 108 6.91 26.00 12.74
CA THR A 108 5.94 25.57 13.75
C THR A 108 6.37 24.27 14.43
N PRO A 109 6.27 24.14 15.77
CA PRO A 109 6.54 22.89 16.46
C PRO A 109 5.70 21.75 15.90
N TYR A 110 6.35 20.68 15.46
CA TYR A 110 5.72 19.48 14.93
C TYR A 110 5.65 18.37 15.98
N GLU A 111 6.79 18.04 16.60
CA GLU A 111 6.88 17.06 17.68
C GLU A 111 8.04 17.42 18.61
N SER A 112 7.91 17.14 19.90
CA SER A 112 8.97 17.34 20.89
C SER A 112 9.21 16.09 21.73
N ALA A 113 10.45 15.90 22.17
CA ALA A 113 10.84 14.82 23.05
C ALA A 113 11.76 15.35 24.15
N LYS A 114 11.46 14.99 25.40
CA LYS A 114 12.18 15.46 26.59
C LYS A 114 13.03 14.33 27.18
N GLY A 115 14.26 14.65 27.57
CA GLY A 115 15.15 13.76 28.33
C GLY A 115 15.71 12.58 27.54
N LEU A 116 15.85 12.69 26.22
CA LEU A 116 16.37 11.61 25.36
C LEU A 116 17.72 11.98 24.76
N LYS A 117 18.66 11.01 24.77
CA LYS A 117 19.95 11.10 24.05
C LYS A 117 19.77 10.96 22.54
N SER A 118 18.75 10.26 22.11
CA SER A 118 18.40 10.13 20.71
C SER A 118 16.91 9.97 20.56
N LYS A 119 16.38 10.51 19.47
CA LYS A 119 14.98 10.38 19.10
C LYS A 119 14.88 10.20 17.60
N THR A 120 14.15 9.18 17.19
CA THR A 120 13.69 9.03 15.82
C THR A 120 12.27 9.57 15.75
N PHE A 121 12.07 10.56 14.89
CA PHE A 121 10.77 11.08 14.53
C PHE A 121 10.32 10.37 13.25
N VAL A 122 9.17 9.70 13.29
CA VAL A 122 8.62 8.87 12.22
C VAL A 122 7.29 9.41 11.74
N GLY A 123 6.86 9.04 10.53
CA GLY A 123 5.59 9.53 9.96
C GLY A 123 5.64 11.01 9.60
N LEU A 124 6.83 11.54 9.33
CA LEU A 124 7.00 12.90 8.85
C LEU A 124 6.55 12.98 7.40
N MET A 125 5.65 13.92 7.10
CA MET A 125 5.24 14.20 5.73
C MET A 125 6.39 14.80 4.92
N PRO A 126 6.35 14.72 3.58
CA PRO A 126 7.32 15.43 2.75
C PRO A 126 7.34 16.93 3.06
N GLY A 127 8.54 17.50 3.13
CA GLY A 127 8.71 18.91 3.48
C GLY A 127 10.05 19.26 4.12
N SER A 128 10.15 20.52 4.52
CA SER A 128 11.33 21.14 5.12
C SER A 128 11.20 21.19 6.64
N TYR A 129 12.20 20.64 7.34
CA TYR A 129 12.21 20.49 8.79
C TYR A 129 13.44 21.14 9.43
N TYR A 130 13.24 21.77 10.58
CA TYR A 130 14.30 22.27 11.45
C TYR A 130 14.31 21.47 12.75
N VAL A 131 15.47 21.37 13.39
CA VAL A 131 15.57 20.77 14.71
C VAL A 131 16.09 21.80 15.69
N ASN A 132 15.34 21.99 16.76
CA ASN A 132 15.66 22.83 17.89
C ASN A 132 16.04 21.95 19.08
N VAL A 133 17.14 22.27 19.74
CA VAL A 133 17.61 21.56 20.93
C VAL A 133 17.77 22.55 22.06
N GLN A 134 17.03 22.35 23.14
CA GLN A 134 17.02 23.26 24.29
C GLN A 134 17.51 22.53 25.55
N TYR A 135 18.46 23.12 26.27
CA TYR A 135 18.81 22.69 27.62
C TYR A 135 17.74 23.18 28.61
N ILE A 136 17.18 22.25 29.37
CA ILE A 136 16.11 22.46 30.36
C ILE A 136 16.53 22.09 31.79
N GLY A 137 17.81 21.75 31.99
CA GLY A 137 18.32 21.41 33.31
C GLY A 137 18.41 22.62 34.24
N LYS A 138 18.58 22.34 35.54
CA LYS A 138 18.57 23.37 36.58
C LYS A 138 19.87 24.19 36.68
N LYS A 139 20.94 23.81 35.96
CA LYS A 139 22.23 24.51 36.01
C LYS A 139 22.13 25.88 35.35
N THR A 140 22.68 26.89 36.01
CA THR A 140 22.70 28.30 35.58
C THR A 140 24.13 28.81 35.43
N GLY A 141 24.34 29.87 34.65
CA GLY A 141 25.66 30.50 34.49
C GLY A 141 26.66 29.64 33.69
N SER A 142 27.93 29.67 34.08
CA SER A 142 29.04 28.96 33.41
C SER A 142 28.90 27.44 33.42
N ASP A 143 28.06 26.88 34.28
CA ASP A 143 27.81 25.44 34.37
C ASP A 143 26.76 24.96 33.36
N ARG A 144 26.11 25.89 32.64
CA ARG A 144 25.16 25.54 31.57
C ARG A 144 25.96 25.05 30.35
N PRO A 145 25.64 23.85 29.81
CA PRO A 145 26.31 23.37 28.61
C PRO A 145 26.08 24.34 27.46
N ASN A 146 27.15 24.72 26.77
CA ASN A 146 27.06 25.54 25.58
C ASN A 146 26.58 24.66 24.42
N ILE A 147 25.36 24.91 23.95
CA ILE A 147 24.82 24.19 22.79
C ILE A 147 25.31 24.89 21.54
N THR A 148 26.43 24.43 21.00
CA THR A 148 26.88 24.84 19.68
C THR A 148 26.06 24.10 18.62
N TYR A 149 24.93 24.68 18.23
CA TYR A 149 24.16 24.21 17.08
C TYR A 149 24.73 24.81 15.79
N ASP A 150 25.08 23.93 14.85
CA ASP A 150 25.47 24.36 13.51
C ASP A 150 24.23 24.76 12.70
N LYS A 151 23.82 26.03 12.86
CA LYS A 151 22.71 26.65 12.10
C LYS A 151 22.91 26.61 10.59
N THR A 152 24.12 26.35 10.10
CA THR A 152 24.42 26.32 8.67
C THR A 152 23.99 25.01 7.99
N LYS A 153 23.64 23.97 8.77
CA LYS A 153 23.18 22.69 8.22
C LYS A 153 21.73 22.68 7.71
N GLY A 154 21.08 23.85 7.71
CA GLY A 154 19.88 24.14 6.93
C GLY A 154 18.68 23.23 7.22
N PRO A 155 17.57 23.43 6.51
CA PRO A 155 16.41 22.55 6.66
C PRO A 155 16.72 21.13 6.16
N TYR A 156 16.32 20.14 6.94
CA TYR A 156 16.28 18.75 6.52
C TYR A 156 15.08 18.55 5.61
N ILE A 157 15.35 18.28 4.33
CA ILE A 157 14.31 17.99 3.35
C ILE A 157 13.98 16.50 3.44
N ILE A 158 12.72 16.20 3.72
CA ILE A 158 12.17 14.87 3.51
C ILE A 158 11.50 14.90 2.15
N ASP A 159 12.13 14.24 1.19
CA ASP A 159 11.54 14.09 -0.13
C ASP A 159 10.31 13.20 -0.06
N THR A 160 9.36 13.46 -0.96
CA THR A 160 8.35 12.46 -1.29
C THR A 160 9.10 11.19 -1.71
N PRO A 161 8.77 10.01 -1.14
CA PRO A 161 9.31 8.78 -1.68
C PRO A 161 9.01 8.73 -3.19
N PRO A 162 9.92 8.18 -4.02
CA PRO A 162 9.64 8.05 -5.44
C PRO A 162 8.29 7.33 -5.61
N PRO A 163 7.46 7.73 -6.58
CA PRO A 163 6.22 7.02 -6.84
C PRO A 163 6.57 5.54 -7.03
N SER A 164 5.82 4.65 -6.37
CA SER A 164 5.96 3.23 -6.60
C SER A 164 5.81 2.95 -8.09
N PRO A 165 6.62 2.05 -8.68
CA PRO A 165 6.46 1.68 -10.08
C PRO A 165 5.01 1.22 -10.30
N PRO A 166 4.38 1.59 -11.44
CA PRO A 166 3.02 1.14 -11.74
C PRO A 166 2.97 -0.40 -11.73
N PRO A 167 1.88 -1.00 -11.21
CA PRO A 167 1.74 -2.44 -11.21
C PRO A 167 1.76 -2.99 -12.65
N PRO A 168 2.34 -4.17 -12.89
CA PRO A 168 2.38 -4.78 -14.21
C PRO A 168 0.96 -5.03 -14.74
N PRO A 169 0.76 -5.06 -16.07
CA PRO A 169 -0.54 -5.36 -16.65
C PRO A 169 -1.03 -6.76 -16.31
N SER A 170 -2.30 -6.84 -15.89
CA SER A 170 -2.97 -8.10 -15.54
C SER A 170 -4.33 -8.22 -16.24
N ILE A 171 -4.63 -9.43 -16.69
CA ILE A 171 -5.86 -9.80 -17.38
C ILE A 171 -6.96 -10.08 -16.34
N VAL A 172 -8.06 -9.32 -16.42
CA VAL A 172 -9.23 -9.48 -15.53
C VAL A 172 -10.19 -10.53 -16.08
N SER A 173 -10.41 -10.50 -17.38
CA SER A 173 -11.33 -11.44 -18.04
C SER A 173 -11.10 -11.50 -19.54
N VAL A 174 -11.45 -12.64 -20.13
CA VAL A 174 -11.55 -12.82 -21.58
C VAL A 174 -12.98 -13.25 -21.89
N THR A 175 -13.68 -12.48 -22.72
CA THR A 175 -15.09 -12.74 -23.06
C THR A 175 -15.23 -13.20 -24.51
N PRO A 176 -15.61 -14.46 -24.78
CA PRO A 176 -15.95 -14.93 -26.10
C PRO A 176 -17.41 -14.62 -26.46
N VAL A 177 -17.64 -13.98 -27.62
CA VAL A 177 -18.98 -13.70 -28.17
C VAL A 177 -19.16 -14.47 -29.49
N PRO A 178 -20.09 -15.43 -29.58
CA PRO A 178 -20.28 -16.22 -30.80
C PRO A 178 -20.95 -15.41 -31.92
N ASN A 179 -20.40 -15.52 -33.13
CA ASN A 179 -21.03 -15.10 -34.38
C ASN A 179 -21.77 -16.28 -35.00
N LYS A 180 -23.10 -16.25 -34.89
CA LYS A 180 -23.98 -17.33 -35.36
C LYS A 180 -23.89 -17.59 -36.87
N LYS A 181 -23.47 -16.61 -37.68
CA LYS A 181 -23.39 -16.76 -39.14
C LYS A 181 -22.11 -17.47 -39.59
N THR A 182 -21.00 -17.21 -38.92
CA THR A 182 -19.68 -17.71 -39.33
C THR A 182 -19.19 -18.89 -38.49
N LEU A 183 -19.91 -19.22 -37.40
CA LEU A 183 -19.49 -20.23 -36.41
C LEU A 183 -18.10 -19.90 -35.80
N LYS A 184 -17.78 -18.60 -35.70
CA LYS A 184 -16.57 -18.08 -35.07
C LYS A 184 -16.89 -17.20 -33.86
N TYR A 185 -15.88 -16.80 -33.11
CA TYR A 185 -16.00 -15.93 -31.95
C TYR A 185 -15.31 -14.58 -32.16
N THR A 186 -15.85 -13.56 -31.49
CA THR A 186 -15.12 -12.33 -31.18
C THR A 186 -14.65 -12.42 -29.73
N LEU A 187 -13.35 -12.34 -29.49
CA LEU A 187 -12.79 -12.29 -28.14
C LEU A 187 -12.53 -10.85 -27.74
N THR A 188 -12.88 -10.49 -26.51
CA THR A 188 -12.50 -9.21 -25.89
C THR A 188 -11.73 -9.48 -24.61
N ILE A 189 -10.51 -8.95 -24.51
CA ILE A 189 -9.65 -9.04 -23.32
C ILE A 189 -9.81 -7.77 -22.50
N LYS A 190 -10.12 -7.92 -21.20
CA LYS A 190 -10.16 -6.80 -20.25
C LYS A 190 -8.98 -6.87 -19.31
N ILE A 191 -8.30 -5.74 -19.12
CA ILE A 191 -7.17 -5.59 -18.19
C ILE A 191 -7.57 -4.76 -16.96
N HIS A 192 -6.80 -4.88 -15.89
CA HIS A 192 -7.05 -4.11 -14.66
C HIS A 192 -6.88 -2.61 -14.93
N PRO A 193 -7.78 -1.73 -14.43
CA PRO A 193 -7.73 -0.29 -14.71
C PRO A 193 -6.44 0.39 -14.25
N ASP A 194 -5.83 -0.10 -13.18
CA ASP A 194 -4.56 0.42 -12.67
C ASP A 194 -3.35 0.06 -13.54
N SER A 195 -3.53 -0.88 -14.47
CA SER A 195 -2.54 -1.28 -15.47
C SER A 195 -2.62 -0.47 -16.77
N ILE A 196 -3.56 0.49 -16.86
CA ILE A 196 -3.77 1.29 -18.08
C ILE A 196 -2.71 2.41 -18.14
N SER A 197 -1.45 2.03 -18.34
CA SER A 197 -0.40 2.92 -18.83
C SER A 197 -0.20 2.72 -20.34
N LYS A 198 -1.27 2.95 -21.12
CA LYS A 198 -1.31 3.34 -22.54
C LYS A 198 -0.54 2.53 -23.61
N LEU A 199 0.15 1.45 -23.31
CA LEU A 199 0.99 0.76 -24.29
C LEU A 199 1.00 -0.77 -24.09
N CYS A 200 -0.19 -1.39 -23.97
CA CYS A 200 -0.27 -2.84 -23.94
C CYS A 200 -0.46 -3.41 -25.35
N GLU A 201 0.16 -4.56 -25.60
CA GLU A 201 -0.19 -5.42 -26.72
C GLU A 201 -0.70 -6.77 -26.20
N PHE A 202 -1.53 -7.40 -27.02
CA PHE A 202 -2.25 -8.61 -26.69
C PHE A 202 -1.93 -9.69 -27.70
N SER A 203 -1.80 -10.93 -27.23
CA SER A 203 -1.73 -12.11 -28.09
C SER A 203 -2.79 -13.12 -27.67
N ILE A 204 -3.28 -13.91 -28.64
CA ILE A 204 -4.11 -15.10 -28.39
C ILE A 204 -3.39 -16.39 -28.79
N ASP A 205 -2.22 -16.27 -29.43
CA ASP A 205 -1.43 -17.39 -29.97
C ASP A 205 0.02 -17.43 -29.43
N GLY A 206 0.38 -16.47 -28.56
CA GLY A 206 1.68 -16.37 -27.89
C GLY A 206 2.82 -16.02 -28.85
N LYS A 207 2.49 -15.61 -30.08
CA LYS A 207 3.45 -15.34 -31.14
C LYS A 207 3.27 -13.93 -31.68
N ASP A 208 2.05 -13.63 -32.13
CA ASP A 208 1.71 -12.36 -32.73
C ASP A 208 1.03 -11.46 -31.70
N PHE A 209 1.56 -10.24 -31.54
CA PHE A 209 1.08 -9.24 -30.58
C PHE A 209 0.43 -8.08 -31.32
N PHE A 210 -0.76 -7.70 -30.87
CA PHE A 210 -1.57 -6.65 -31.48
C PHE A 210 -1.96 -5.59 -30.45
N PRO A 211 -2.03 -4.30 -30.83
CA PRO A 211 -2.45 -3.23 -29.92
C PRO A 211 -3.94 -3.29 -29.57
N SER A 212 -4.74 -4.04 -30.35
CA SER A 212 -6.17 -4.25 -30.11
C SER A 212 -6.39 -5.38 -29.12
N ASN A 213 -7.25 -5.16 -28.12
CA ASN A 213 -7.74 -6.18 -27.20
C ASN A 213 -8.94 -6.97 -27.76
N ILE A 214 -9.31 -6.74 -29.02
CA ILE A 214 -10.42 -7.39 -29.71
C ILE A 214 -9.87 -8.27 -30.83
N PHE A 215 -10.19 -9.57 -30.79
CA PHE A 215 -9.80 -10.55 -31.79
C PHE A 215 -11.05 -11.10 -32.48
N ASN A 216 -11.13 -10.92 -33.80
CA ASN A 216 -12.26 -11.38 -34.61
C ASN A 216 -11.96 -12.74 -35.25
N ASN A 217 -13.03 -13.47 -35.60
CA ASN A 217 -12.96 -14.74 -36.34
C ASN A 217 -12.17 -15.86 -35.62
N VAL A 218 -12.16 -15.85 -34.29
CA VAL A 218 -11.48 -16.86 -33.49
C VAL A 218 -12.26 -18.19 -33.55
N SER A 219 -11.55 -19.29 -33.76
CA SER A 219 -12.15 -20.62 -33.82
C SER A 219 -12.45 -21.16 -32.42
N ALA A 220 -13.35 -22.12 -32.32
CA ALA A 220 -13.45 -22.91 -31.09
C ALA A 220 -12.19 -23.77 -30.89
N GLY A 221 -11.84 -24.02 -29.64
CA GLY A 221 -10.63 -24.73 -29.26
C GLY A 221 -10.16 -24.38 -27.86
N THR A 222 -9.08 -25.04 -27.46
CA THR A 222 -8.43 -24.82 -26.16
C THR A 222 -7.24 -23.87 -26.34
N TYR A 223 -7.29 -22.73 -25.66
CA TYR A 223 -6.23 -21.72 -25.64
C TYR A 223 -5.52 -21.81 -24.28
N ASN A 224 -4.66 -22.84 -24.14
CA ASN A 224 -3.93 -23.12 -22.90
C ASN A 224 -2.63 -22.31 -22.82
N ASN A 225 -2.57 -21.33 -21.91
CA ASN A 225 -1.39 -20.48 -21.65
C ASN A 225 -0.95 -19.65 -22.86
N ILE A 226 -1.92 -19.15 -23.64
CA ILE A 226 -1.60 -18.47 -24.91
C ILE A 226 -2.15 -17.06 -24.98
N ILE A 227 -3.11 -16.71 -24.11
CA ILE A 227 -3.60 -15.34 -24.05
C ILE A 227 -2.67 -14.54 -23.16
N GLU A 228 -1.91 -13.64 -23.77
CA GLU A 228 -0.83 -12.91 -23.12
C GLU A 228 -1.04 -11.41 -23.25
N VAL A 229 -0.60 -10.68 -22.23
CA VAL A 229 -0.48 -9.22 -22.27
C VAL A 229 0.94 -8.81 -21.94
N ARG A 230 1.47 -7.85 -22.72
CA ARG A 230 2.79 -7.25 -22.48
C ARG A 230 2.75 -5.74 -22.60
N LEU A 231 3.77 -5.08 -22.07
CA LEU A 231 4.03 -3.67 -22.35
C LEU A 231 4.90 -3.54 -23.62
N ILE A 232 4.66 -2.50 -24.41
CA ILE A 232 5.41 -2.23 -25.66
C ILE A 232 6.86 -1.84 -25.38
N ASP A 233 7.14 -1.24 -24.22
CA ASP A 233 8.46 -0.69 -23.88
C ASP A 233 9.45 -1.73 -23.35
N ASP A 234 8.99 -2.75 -22.64
CA ASP A 234 9.84 -3.79 -22.04
C ASP A 234 9.77 -5.17 -22.73
N ASN A 235 8.80 -5.37 -23.65
CA ASN A 235 8.53 -6.65 -24.34
C ASN A 235 8.40 -7.88 -23.43
N SER A 236 8.24 -7.67 -22.13
CA SER A 236 8.19 -8.74 -21.14
C SER A 236 6.74 -9.21 -21.00
N ILE A 237 6.52 -10.52 -20.90
CA ILE A 237 5.18 -11.06 -20.66
C ILE A 237 4.84 -10.79 -19.19
N HIS A 238 3.72 -10.11 -18.95
CA HIS A 238 3.32 -9.69 -17.61
C HIS A 238 2.22 -10.57 -17.04
N ASP A 239 1.35 -11.14 -17.88
CA ASP A 239 0.29 -12.05 -17.44
C ASP A 239 -0.14 -13.03 -18.53
N ILE A 240 -0.67 -14.18 -18.10
CA ILE A 240 -1.08 -15.32 -18.93
C ILE A 240 -2.47 -15.80 -18.50
N TYR A 241 -3.39 -15.92 -19.45
CA TYR A 241 -4.76 -16.39 -19.22
C TYR A 241 -5.08 -17.68 -20.02
N GLN A 242 -5.81 -18.61 -19.40
CA GLN A 242 -6.28 -19.84 -20.04
C GLN A 242 -7.78 -19.74 -20.39
N LEU A 243 -8.14 -20.10 -21.62
CA LEU A 243 -9.52 -20.06 -22.09
C LEU A 243 -9.88 -21.31 -22.91
N LEU A 244 -10.99 -21.96 -22.55
CA LEU A 244 -11.61 -23.00 -23.37
C LEU A 244 -12.82 -22.41 -24.10
N ILE A 245 -12.77 -22.38 -25.43
CA ILE A 245 -13.90 -21.98 -26.28
C ILE A 245 -14.53 -23.24 -26.85
N LEU A 246 -15.71 -23.60 -26.33
CA LEU A 246 -16.50 -24.68 -26.89
C LEU A 246 -17.01 -24.30 -28.29
N PRO A 247 -17.19 -25.25 -29.22
CA PRO A 247 -17.81 -24.98 -30.51
C PRO A 247 -19.17 -24.27 -30.35
N PRO A 248 -19.53 -23.36 -31.27
CA PRO A 248 -20.85 -22.76 -31.23
C PRO A 248 -21.86 -23.89 -31.31
N ILE A 249 -22.81 -23.92 -30.38
CA ILE A 249 -23.96 -24.80 -30.50
C ILE A 249 -24.65 -24.35 -31.78
N VAL A 250 -24.46 -25.12 -32.85
CA VAL A 250 -25.28 -25.00 -34.04
C VAL A 250 -26.64 -25.44 -33.54
N ASN A 251 -27.57 -24.50 -33.37
CA ASN A 251 -28.95 -24.85 -33.18
C ASN A 251 -29.34 -25.64 -34.43
N THR A 252 -29.24 -26.96 -34.36
CA THR A 252 -29.86 -27.81 -35.37
C THR A 252 -31.32 -27.41 -35.37
N PRO A 253 -31.91 -27.10 -36.54
CA PRO A 253 -33.32 -26.81 -36.62
C PRO A 253 -34.06 -27.87 -35.80
N PRO A 254 -35.05 -27.48 -34.96
CA PRO A 254 -35.84 -28.45 -34.24
C PRO A 254 -36.31 -29.53 -35.22
N PRO A 255 -36.23 -30.83 -34.86
CA PRO A 255 -36.70 -31.89 -35.75
C PRO A 255 -38.12 -31.56 -36.20
N SER A 256 -38.39 -31.70 -37.50
CA SER A 256 -39.72 -31.39 -38.03
C SER A 256 -40.76 -32.30 -37.39
N GLN A 257 -42.02 -31.83 -37.33
CA GLN A 257 -43.13 -32.61 -36.79
C GLN A 257 -43.23 -33.98 -37.48
N THR A 258 -42.92 -34.06 -38.78
CA THR A 258 -42.87 -35.30 -39.55
C THR A 258 -41.81 -36.28 -39.05
N VAL A 259 -40.62 -35.79 -38.70
CA VAL A 259 -39.54 -36.63 -38.15
C VAL A 259 -39.94 -37.17 -36.77
N ILE A 260 -40.50 -36.31 -35.92
CA ILE A 260 -41.00 -36.71 -34.60
C ILE A 260 -42.09 -37.77 -34.75
N GLN A 261 -43.07 -37.54 -35.63
CA GLN A 261 -44.17 -38.49 -35.85
C GLN A 261 -43.69 -39.83 -36.42
N ALA A 262 -42.70 -39.81 -37.32
CA ALA A 262 -42.10 -41.03 -37.87
C ALA A 262 -41.39 -41.85 -36.79
N LEU A 263 -40.68 -41.21 -35.86
CA LEU A 263 -40.04 -41.87 -34.72
C LEU A 263 -41.09 -42.46 -33.78
N LEU A 264 -42.16 -41.72 -33.47
CA LEU A 264 -43.25 -42.20 -32.61
C LEU A 264 -43.94 -43.43 -33.22
N ASN A 265 -44.20 -43.43 -34.53
CA ASN A 265 -44.81 -44.58 -35.22
C ASN A 265 -43.89 -45.81 -35.24
N LYS A 266 -42.57 -45.63 -35.22
CA LYS A 266 -41.62 -46.74 -35.10
C LYS A 266 -41.57 -47.27 -33.67
N ILE A 267 -41.57 -46.39 -32.68
CA ILE A 267 -41.63 -46.76 -31.26
C ILE A 267 -42.90 -47.54 -30.93
N SER A 268 -44.06 -47.19 -31.52
CA SER A 268 -45.29 -47.97 -31.34
C SER A 268 -45.23 -49.39 -31.90
N ASN A 269 -44.25 -49.67 -32.77
CA ASN A 269 -43.94 -51.00 -33.30
C ASN A 269 -42.72 -51.64 -32.61
N SER A 270 -42.34 -51.13 -31.43
CA SER A 270 -41.22 -51.64 -30.61
C SER A 270 -39.84 -51.56 -31.28
N ASP A 271 -39.57 -50.51 -32.07
CA ASP A 271 -38.25 -50.25 -32.64
C ASP A 271 -37.32 -49.52 -31.65
N ASP A 272 -36.37 -50.24 -31.05
CA ASP A 272 -35.40 -49.72 -30.09
C ASP A 272 -34.47 -48.63 -30.67
N ASN A 273 -34.19 -48.66 -31.97
CA ASN A 273 -33.36 -47.62 -32.60
C ASN A 273 -34.11 -46.30 -32.68
N ALA A 274 -35.41 -46.34 -32.98
CA ALA A 274 -36.24 -45.14 -32.98
C ALA A 274 -36.37 -44.55 -31.58
N PHE A 275 -36.41 -45.40 -30.55
CA PHE A 275 -36.41 -44.99 -29.15
C PHE A 275 -35.11 -44.25 -28.78
N ASN A 276 -33.94 -44.81 -29.10
CA ASN A 276 -32.65 -44.16 -28.84
C ASN A 276 -32.54 -42.81 -29.56
N GLN A 277 -32.99 -42.73 -30.82
CA GLN A 277 -33.01 -41.49 -31.59
C GLN A 277 -33.91 -40.42 -30.95
N LEU A 278 -35.08 -40.78 -30.43
CA LEU A 278 -35.95 -39.83 -29.74
C LEU A 278 -35.34 -39.37 -28.40
N SER A 279 -34.69 -40.28 -27.66
CA SER A 279 -33.97 -39.98 -26.42
C SER A 279 -32.85 -38.95 -26.65
N ASP A 280 -32.06 -39.11 -27.71
CA ASP A 280 -31.00 -38.15 -28.09
C ASP A 280 -31.56 -36.76 -28.46
N LEU A 281 -32.73 -36.71 -29.12
CA LEU A 281 -33.40 -35.45 -29.44
C LEU A 281 -33.91 -34.71 -28.20
N LEU A 282 -34.31 -35.44 -27.16
CA LEU A 282 -34.77 -34.88 -25.89
C LEU A 282 -33.60 -34.42 -25.01
N SER A 283 -32.51 -35.20 -24.97
CA SER A 283 -31.33 -34.89 -24.15
C SER A 283 -30.55 -33.68 -24.67
N THR A 284 -30.62 -33.40 -25.98
CA THR A 284 -30.04 -32.20 -26.60
C THR A 284 -30.82 -30.91 -26.32
N GLY A 285 -31.96 -30.98 -25.62
CA GLY A 285 -32.79 -29.82 -25.26
C GLY A 285 -33.54 -29.19 -26.43
N ASN A 286 -33.59 -29.89 -27.58
CA ASN A 286 -34.24 -29.41 -28.80
C ASN A 286 -35.78 -29.56 -28.78
N ILE A 287 -36.33 -30.29 -27.81
CA ILE A 287 -37.77 -30.48 -27.60
C ILE A 287 -38.10 -30.16 -26.15
N LYS A 288 -39.00 -29.20 -25.91
CA LYS A 288 -39.51 -28.90 -24.56
C LYS A 288 -40.73 -29.77 -24.26
N VAL A 289 -40.81 -30.28 -23.05
CA VAL A 289 -41.97 -31.04 -22.54
C VAL A 289 -42.69 -30.13 -21.55
N SER A 290 -43.91 -29.72 -21.86
CA SER A 290 -44.72 -28.85 -21.01
C SER A 290 -45.98 -29.60 -20.55
N GLY A 291 -46.28 -29.60 -19.25
CA GLY A 291 -47.58 -30.07 -18.72
C GLY A 291 -47.64 -31.40 -17.95
N ALA A 292 -46.53 -32.02 -17.54
CA ALA A 292 -46.57 -33.20 -16.66
C ALA A 292 -46.93 -32.82 -15.21
N GLY A 293 -48.23 -32.71 -14.93
CA GLY A 293 -48.75 -32.58 -13.57
C GLY A 293 -48.73 -33.94 -12.86
N GLY A 294 -47.65 -34.23 -12.14
CA GLY A 294 -47.57 -35.35 -11.18
C GLY A 294 -46.42 -36.33 -11.44
N SER A 295 -45.48 -36.39 -10.48
CA SER A 295 -44.51 -37.45 -10.13
C SER A 295 -43.63 -38.14 -11.19
N ILE A 296 -43.82 -37.89 -12.48
CA ILE A 296 -42.94 -38.36 -13.56
C ILE A 296 -42.06 -37.17 -13.90
N ASN A 297 -40.90 -37.08 -13.27
CA ASN A 297 -40.07 -35.86 -13.31
C ASN A 297 -39.40 -35.65 -14.67
N THR A 298 -39.36 -36.67 -15.52
CA THR A 298 -38.86 -36.57 -16.90
C THR A 298 -39.56 -37.58 -17.83
N LEU A 299 -39.60 -37.29 -19.14
CA LEU A 299 -40.03 -38.26 -20.17
C LEU A 299 -39.25 -39.59 -20.04
N TYR A 300 -38.02 -39.51 -19.54
CA TYR A 300 -37.13 -40.64 -19.25
C TYR A 300 -37.71 -41.60 -18.22
N ASP A 301 -38.34 -41.10 -17.14
CA ASP A 301 -38.97 -41.96 -16.12
C ASP A 301 -40.16 -42.73 -16.71
N LEU A 302 -40.97 -42.09 -17.55
CA LEU A 302 -42.06 -42.75 -18.30
C LEU A 302 -41.52 -43.81 -19.27
N MET A 303 -40.37 -43.52 -19.89
CA MET A 303 -39.73 -44.39 -20.88
C MET A 303 -39.06 -45.61 -20.25
N VAL A 304 -38.49 -45.49 -19.05
CA VAL A 304 -37.94 -46.61 -18.26
C VAL A 304 -39.06 -47.54 -17.77
N ASP A 305 -40.22 -46.99 -17.39
CA ASP A 305 -41.39 -47.79 -17.01
C ASP A 305 -42.04 -48.53 -18.19
N CYS A 306 -41.95 -47.99 -19.41
CA CYS A 306 -42.40 -48.68 -20.63
C CYS A 306 -41.48 -49.83 -21.06
N ASN A 307 -40.20 -49.79 -20.70
CA ASN A 307 -39.21 -50.80 -21.12
C ASN A 307 -38.89 -51.85 -20.05
N SER A 308 -39.32 -51.62 -18.81
CA SER A 308 -39.27 -52.60 -17.72
C SER A 308 -40.51 -53.51 -17.73
N GLU A 309 -40.47 -54.62 -16.97
CA GLU A 309 -41.47 -55.72 -16.85
C GLU A 309 -42.94 -55.30 -16.58
N ASN A 310 -43.25 -54.01 -16.61
CA ASN A 310 -44.53 -53.43 -16.24
C ASN A 310 -45.56 -53.34 -17.39
N ASN A 311 -45.20 -53.78 -18.61
CA ASN A 311 -46.09 -53.87 -19.79
C ASN A 311 -46.87 -52.57 -20.08
N TYR A 312 -46.23 -51.41 -20.13
CA TYR A 312 -46.89 -50.18 -20.58
C TYR A 312 -46.60 -49.91 -22.07
N THR A 313 -47.64 -49.65 -22.85
CA THR A 313 -47.55 -49.22 -24.26
C THR A 313 -48.01 -47.78 -24.40
N ILE A 314 -47.23 -46.95 -25.10
CA ILE A 314 -47.65 -45.59 -25.46
C ILE A 314 -48.74 -45.71 -26.54
N GLN A 315 -49.95 -45.26 -26.24
CA GLN A 315 -51.07 -45.28 -27.18
C GLN A 315 -51.05 -44.09 -28.13
N ASN A 316 -50.83 -42.89 -27.60
CA ASN A 316 -50.84 -41.65 -28.37
C ASN A 316 -49.97 -40.59 -27.69
N MET A 317 -49.31 -39.77 -28.49
CA MET A 317 -48.58 -38.59 -28.04
C MET A 317 -49.02 -37.38 -28.86
N THR A 318 -49.38 -36.28 -28.21
CA THR A 318 -49.79 -35.04 -28.90
C THR A 318 -48.63 -34.05 -28.87
N VAL A 319 -48.18 -33.64 -30.06
CA VAL A 319 -47.13 -32.65 -30.25
C VAL A 319 -47.71 -31.44 -30.98
N VAL A 320 -47.59 -30.26 -30.39
CA VAL A 320 -47.99 -28.98 -31.02
C VAL A 320 -46.84 -28.00 -30.88
N ASN A 321 -46.50 -27.32 -31.98
CA ASN A 321 -45.44 -26.30 -32.01
C ASN A 321 -44.10 -26.79 -31.41
N ASN A 322 -43.70 -28.04 -31.70
CA ASN A 322 -42.50 -28.67 -31.16
C ASN A 322 -42.46 -28.86 -29.64
N GLU A 323 -43.63 -28.80 -28.97
CA GLU A 323 -43.79 -29.21 -27.57
C GLU A 323 -44.66 -30.47 -27.48
N ILE A 324 -44.22 -31.44 -26.67
CA ILE A 324 -45.05 -32.59 -26.29
C ILE A 324 -46.00 -32.11 -25.19
N ILE A 325 -47.30 -32.07 -25.49
CA ILE A 325 -48.32 -31.56 -24.56
C ILE A 325 -49.07 -32.67 -23.83
N SER A 326 -49.11 -33.88 -24.39
CA SER A 326 -49.73 -35.03 -23.74
C SER A 326 -49.17 -36.36 -24.23
N ILE A 327 -49.10 -37.33 -23.32
CA ILE A 327 -48.74 -38.72 -23.60
C ILE A 327 -49.78 -39.60 -22.95
N ASN A 328 -50.43 -40.45 -23.73
CA ASN A 328 -51.39 -41.43 -23.26
C ASN A 328 -50.72 -42.81 -23.29
N VAL A 329 -50.57 -43.41 -22.12
CA VAL A 329 -49.99 -44.76 -21.93
C VAL A 329 -51.07 -45.72 -21.45
N ARG A 330 -51.11 -46.92 -22.02
CA ARG A 330 -51.99 -48.02 -21.58
C ARG A 330 -51.14 -49.16 -21.03
N LYS A 331 -51.52 -49.68 -19.87
CA LYS A 331 -51.00 -50.95 -19.38
C LYS A 331 -51.61 -52.11 -20.18
N THR A 332 -50.77 -52.87 -20.86
CA THR A 332 -51.12 -54.15 -21.48
C THR A 332 -51.00 -55.25 -20.43
N TYR A 333 -52.03 -56.06 -20.27
CA TYR A 333 -52.04 -57.24 -19.41
C TYR A 333 -51.74 -58.48 -20.24
#